data_AF-A0A3C0PCD9-F1
#
_entry.id   AF-A0A3C0PCD9-F1
#
_cell.length_a   1.000
_cell.length_b   1.000
_cell.length_c   1.000
_cell.angle_alpha   90.00
_cell.angle_beta   90.00
_cell.angle_gamma   90.00
#
_symmetry.space_group_name_H-M   'P 1'
#
loop_
_entity.id
_entity.type
_entity.pdbx_description
1 polymer ?
#
loop_
_entity_poly.entity_id
_entity_poly.type
_entity_poly.pdbx_seq_one_letter_code
_entity_poly.pdbx_strand_id
1 'polypeptide(L)'
;MSLSWKEAFFRQAYADYRVFSDFNKKNALLCHQLHFFQMATEKLGKSFLAYNNSKPPQKSHYVFVKFLQTCKGRPEIRKRLLFSDTRSFAQFIDSLLPLARKIEELAPSADMERPNPEYPWIDYKTNQILTPIDFDFPEYSLHNPKMEKLNKLVKDLFQISL
;
A
#
# COMPACT_ATOMS: atom_id res chain seq x y z
N MET A 1 -7.26 9.71 27.05
CA MET A 1 -6.59 8.43 26.75
C MET A 1 -5.50 8.69 25.73
N SER A 2 -4.30 8.16 25.91
CA SER A 2 -3.22 8.24 24.93
C SER A 2 -3.53 7.34 23.73
N LEU A 3 -3.12 7.76 22.53
CA LEU A 3 -3.33 7.01 21.30
C LEU A 3 -2.46 5.74 21.30
N SER A 4 -3.04 4.60 20.93
CA SER A 4 -2.27 3.38 20.67
C SER A 4 -1.51 3.47 19.35
N TRP A 5 -0.45 2.67 19.17
CA TRP A 5 0.27 2.58 17.89
C TRP A 5 -0.63 2.18 16.72
N LYS A 6 -1.55 1.24 16.96
CA LYS A 6 -2.56 0.83 15.98
C LYS A 6 -3.37 2.03 15.49
N GLU A 7 -3.92 2.81 16.40
CA GLU A 7 -4.70 4.01 16.09
C GLU A 7 -3.84 5.09 15.41
N ALA A 8 -2.58 5.28 15.83
CA ALA A 8 -1.66 6.23 15.23
C ALA A 8 -1.40 5.91 13.75
N PHE A 9 -1.02 4.67 13.46
CA PHE A 9 -0.78 4.22 12.09
C PHE A 9 -2.06 4.24 11.27
N PHE A 10 -3.20 3.87 11.85
CA PHE A 10 -4.48 3.91 11.15
C PHE A 10 -4.84 5.33 10.73
N ARG A 11 -4.76 6.30 11.65
CA ARG A 11 -5.07 7.71 11.37
C ARG A 11 -4.15 8.28 10.29
N GLN A 12 -2.85 8.01 10.37
CA GLN A 12 -1.90 8.48 9.36
C GLN A 12 -2.14 7.80 8.01
N ALA A 13 -2.35 6.49 7.98
CA ALA A 13 -2.66 5.75 6.76
C ALA A 13 -3.91 6.29 6.06
N TYR A 14 -4.95 6.62 6.85
CA TYR A 14 -6.18 7.19 6.33
C TYR A 14 -5.97 8.60 5.76
N ALA A 15 -5.17 9.44 6.43
CA ALA A 15 -4.80 10.75 5.91
C ALA A 15 -4.05 10.65 4.58
N ASP A 16 -3.05 9.78 4.49
CA ASP A 16 -2.27 9.55 3.26
C ASP A 16 -3.19 9.04 2.12
N TYR A 17 -4.09 8.11 2.44
CA TYR A 17 -5.06 7.58 1.46
C TYR A 17 -6.03 8.66 0.95
N ARG A 18 -6.43 9.60 1.81
CA ARG A 18 -7.26 10.74 1.39
C ARG A 18 -6.53 11.63 0.40
N VAL A 19 -5.24 11.92 0.63
CA VAL A 19 -4.44 12.69 -0.33
C VAL A 19 -4.31 11.94 -1.66
N PHE A 20 -4.03 10.64 -1.62
CA PHE A 20 -4.05 9.80 -2.82
C PHE A 20 -5.39 9.88 -3.57
N SER A 21 -6.51 9.75 -2.86
CA SER A 21 -7.84 9.81 -3.46
C SER A 21 -8.12 11.16 -4.11
N ASP A 22 -7.73 12.25 -3.46
CA ASP A 22 -7.91 13.61 -3.99
C ASP A 22 -6.99 13.89 -5.17
N PHE A 23 -5.76 13.37 -5.17
CA PHE A 23 -4.82 13.48 -6.27
C PHE A 23 -5.28 12.69 -7.49
N ASN A 24 -5.80 11.48 -7.28
CA ASN A 24 -6.38 10.66 -8.34
C ASN A 24 -7.59 11.36 -8.98
N LYS A 25 -8.52 11.91 -8.19
CA LYS A 25 -9.67 12.67 -8.70
C LYS A 25 -9.28 13.92 -9.50
N LYS A 26 -8.16 14.56 -9.13
CA LYS A 26 -7.65 15.75 -9.81
C LYS A 26 -6.69 15.43 -10.96
N ASN A 27 -6.48 14.15 -11.28
CA ASN A 27 -5.48 13.71 -12.25
C ASN A 27 -4.09 14.33 -12.01
N ALA A 28 -3.66 14.39 -10.74
CA ALA A 28 -2.31 14.84 -10.41
C ALA A 28 -1.25 13.89 -11.02
N LEU A 29 0.01 14.31 -11.06
CA LEU A 29 1.10 13.48 -11.58
C LEU A 29 1.15 12.10 -10.89
N LEU A 30 1.34 11.04 -11.68
CA LEU A 30 1.22 9.66 -11.21
C LEU A 30 2.23 9.34 -10.09
N CYS A 31 3.45 9.87 -10.15
CA CYS A 31 4.43 9.73 -9.07
C CYS A 31 3.88 10.19 -7.71
N HIS A 32 3.22 11.34 -7.65
CA HIS A 32 2.62 11.85 -6.42
C HIS A 32 1.47 10.96 -5.93
N GLN A 33 0.62 10.48 -6.84
CA GLN A 33 -0.44 9.54 -6.48
C GLN A 33 0.17 8.27 -5.85
N LEU A 34 1.19 7.71 -6.49
CA LEU A 34 1.85 6.49 -6.05
C LEU A 34 2.58 6.64 -4.73
N HIS A 35 3.24 7.78 -4.49
CA HIS A 35 3.87 8.08 -3.20
C HIS A 35 2.86 7.99 -2.05
N PHE A 36 1.73 8.70 -2.17
CA PHE A 36 0.70 8.67 -1.13
C PHE A 36 0.03 7.29 -0.99
N PHE A 37 -0.14 6.55 -2.10
CA PHE A 37 -0.70 5.20 -2.05
C PHE A 37 0.24 4.19 -1.39
N GLN A 38 1.55 4.25 -1.68
CA GLN A 38 2.57 3.45 -1.01
C GLN A 38 2.57 3.76 0.50
N MET A 39 2.60 5.04 0.86
CA MET A 39 2.60 5.49 2.24
C MET A 39 1.35 5.06 3.02
N ALA A 40 0.19 5.11 2.38
CA ALA A 40 -1.07 4.66 2.96
C ALA A 40 -1.08 3.14 3.21
N THR A 41 -0.65 2.34 2.23
CA THR A 41 -0.65 0.88 2.34
C THR A 41 0.34 0.38 3.39
N GLU A 42 1.55 0.94 3.44
CA GLU A 42 2.54 0.60 4.47
C GLU A 42 2.01 0.84 5.89
N LYS A 43 1.47 2.04 6.14
CA LYS A 43 0.94 2.40 7.46
C LYS A 43 -0.32 1.62 7.81
N LEU A 44 -1.18 1.32 6.83
CA LEU A 44 -2.34 0.47 7.04
C LEU A 44 -1.91 -0.95 7.47
N GLY A 45 -0.93 -1.52 6.79
CA GLY A 45 -0.32 -2.80 7.18
C GLY A 45 0.22 -2.78 8.60
N LYS A 46 0.96 -1.71 8.97
CA LYS A 46 1.46 -1.50 10.34
C LYS A 46 0.34 -1.42 11.37
N SER A 47 -0.78 -0.78 11.06
CA SER A 47 -1.96 -0.73 11.94
C SER A 47 -2.54 -2.12 12.22
N PHE A 48 -2.75 -2.94 11.18
CA PHE A 48 -3.32 -4.28 11.34
C PHE A 48 -2.41 -5.30 12.03
N LEU A 49 -1.09 -5.06 11.99
CA LEU A 49 -0.07 -5.91 12.59
C LEU A 49 0.43 -5.40 13.95
N ALA A 50 0.05 -4.19 14.37
CA ALA A 50 0.42 -3.64 15.66
C ALA A 50 -0.23 -4.46 16.80
N TYR A 51 0.59 -4.94 17.73
CA TYR A 51 0.14 -5.48 19.01
C TYR A 51 -0.14 -4.34 19.99
N ASN A 52 -1.13 -4.51 20.88
CA ASN A 52 -1.52 -3.47 21.83
C ASN A 52 -0.34 -2.99 22.69
N ASN A 53 -0.09 -1.68 22.62
CA ASN A 53 0.64 -0.78 23.55
C ASN A 53 2.10 -1.04 23.92
N SER A 54 2.79 -2.04 23.38
CA SER A 54 4.12 -2.39 23.94
C SER A 54 5.31 -1.73 23.24
N LYS A 55 5.37 -1.65 21.90
CA LYS A 55 6.50 -1.03 21.15
C LYS A 55 6.07 -0.56 19.75
N PRO A 56 6.74 0.46 19.15
CA PRO A 56 6.56 0.75 17.74
C PRO A 56 6.88 -0.50 16.89
N PRO A 57 6.11 -0.80 15.83
CA PRO A 57 6.45 -1.87 14.89
C PRO A 57 7.87 -1.66 14.37
N GLN A 58 8.63 -2.75 14.24
CA GLN A 58 9.94 -2.69 13.60
C GLN A 58 9.80 -2.08 12.20
N LYS A 59 10.79 -1.26 11.80
CA LYS A 59 10.93 -0.79 10.43
C LYS A 59 11.21 -2.01 9.56
N SER A 60 10.17 -2.57 8.98
CA SER A 60 10.25 -3.67 8.02
C SER A 60 9.80 -3.14 6.69
N HIS A 61 10.53 -3.49 5.63
CA HIS A 61 10.01 -3.44 4.29
C HIS A 61 8.91 -4.53 4.17
N TYR A 62 7.91 -4.33 3.32
CA TYR A 62 6.86 -5.31 3.03
C TYR A 62 5.81 -5.57 4.13
N VAL A 63 5.51 -4.57 4.97
CA VAL A 63 4.53 -4.73 6.05
C VAL A 63 3.12 -4.96 5.51
N PHE A 64 2.74 -4.29 4.42
CA PHE A 64 1.42 -4.46 3.85
C PHE A 64 1.25 -5.85 3.22
N VAL A 65 2.24 -6.34 2.48
CA VAL A 65 2.27 -7.72 1.97
C VAL A 65 2.16 -8.74 3.10
N LYS A 66 2.91 -8.55 4.19
CA LYS A 66 2.82 -9.43 5.37
C LYS A 66 1.42 -9.40 5.98
N PHE A 67 0.81 -8.22 6.09
CA PHE A 67 -0.58 -8.10 6.52
C PHE A 67 -1.51 -8.89 5.60
N LEU A 68 -1.42 -8.71 4.28
CA LEU A 68 -2.27 -9.43 3.32
C LEU A 68 -2.11 -10.95 3.47
N GLN A 69 -0.88 -11.46 3.60
CA GLN A 69 -0.64 -12.89 3.81
C GLN A 69 -1.30 -13.41 5.09
N THR A 70 -1.18 -12.66 6.19
CA THR A 70 -1.75 -13.05 7.49
C THR A 70 -3.27 -12.89 7.56
N CYS A 71 -3.85 -11.93 6.85
CA CYS A 71 -5.28 -11.67 6.89
C CYS A 71 -6.11 -12.82 6.30
N LYS A 72 -5.52 -13.65 5.42
CA LYS A 72 -6.18 -14.86 4.86
C LYS A 72 -6.70 -15.80 5.96
N GLY A 73 -6.03 -15.83 7.11
CA GLY A 73 -6.43 -16.63 8.28
C GLY A 73 -7.32 -15.89 9.29
N ARG A 74 -7.85 -14.70 8.97
CA ARG A 74 -8.66 -13.85 9.87
C ARG A 74 -10.14 -13.83 9.43
N PRO A 75 -11.00 -14.72 9.97
CA PRO A 75 -12.40 -14.83 9.56
C PRO A 75 -13.21 -13.55 9.74
N GLU A 76 -12.86 -12.73 10.73
CA GLU A 76 -13.48 -11.44 11.02
C GLU A 76 -13.27 -10.43 9.88
N ILE A 77 -12.05 -10.34 9.34
CA ILE A 77 -11.75 -9.48 8.19
C ILE A 77 -12.49 -9.99 6.96
N ARG A 78 -12.38 -11.29 6.68
CA ARG A 78 -13.09 -11.94 5.56
C ARG A 78 -14.58 -11.64 5.56
N LYS A 79 -15.25 -11.82 6.70
CA LYS A 79 -16.68 -11.57 6.86
C LYS A 79 -17.03 -10.09 6.65
N ARG A 80 -16.24 -9.17 7.23
CA ARG A 80 -16.46 -7.73 7.04
C ARG A 80 -16.21 -7.26 5.60
N LEU A 81 -15.35 -7.97 4.85
CA LEU A 81 -15.15 -7.79 3.40
C LEU A 81 -16.16 -8.56 2.53
N LEU A 82 -17.19 -9.18 3.15
CA LEU A 82 -18.31 -9.85 2.47
C LEU A 82 -17.91 -11.08 1.62
N PHE A 83 -16.79 -11.75 1.94
CA PHE A 83 -16.42 -13.00 1.30
C PHE A 83 -17.11 -14.20 1.96
N SER A 84 -17.84 -14.98 1.17
CA SER A 84 -18.61 -16.16 1.62
C SER A 84 -17.75 -17.26 2.24
N ASP A 85 -16.56 -17.50 1.71
CA ASP A 85 -15.70 -18.62 2.08
C ASP A 85 -14.22 -18.23 2.14
N THR A 86 -13.42 -19.02 2.85
CA THR A 86 -11.99 -18.77 3.05
C THR A 86 -11.18 -18.93 1.77
N ARG A 87 -11.61 -19.81 0.84
CA ARG A 87 -10.85 -20.13 -0.37
C ARG A 87 -10.92 -18.96 -1.36
N SER A 88 -12.12 -18.43 -1.62
CA SER A 88 -12.31 -17.28 -2.49
C SER A 88 -11.57 -16.04 -1.96
N PHE A 89 -11.62 -15.82 -0.65
CA PHE A 89 -10.86 -14.73 -0.02
C PHE A 89 -9.35 -14.91 -0.17
N ALA A 90 -8.81 -16.11 0.10
CA ALA A 90 -7.39 -16.39 -0.05
C ALA A 90 -6.93 -16.19 -1.50
N GLN A 91 -7.68 -16.70 -2.49
CA GLN A 91 -7.39 -16.52 -3.92
C GLN A 91 -7.42 -15.06 -4.33
N PHE A 92 -8.40 -14.29 -3.84
CA PHE A 92 -8.48 -12.86 -4.08
C PHE A 92 -7.24 -12.14 -3.56
N ILE A 93 -6.85 -12.40 -2.30
CA ILE A 93 -5.64 -11.82 -1.71
C ILE A 93 -4.38 -12.22 -2.48
N ASP A 94 -4.23 -13.51 -2.80
CA ASP A 94 -3.06 -14.02 -3.54
C ASP A 94 -2.93 -13.39 -4.93
N SER A 95 -4.05 -13.07 -5.58
CA SER A 95 -4.05 -12.36 -6.87
C SER A 95 -3.49 -10.94 -6.80
N LEU A 96 -3.51 -10.31 -5.61
CA LEU A 96 -3.07 -8.94 -5.36
C LEU A 96 -1.64 -8.87 -4.80
N LEU A 97 -1.11 -9.94 -4.20
CA LEU A 97 0.21 -9.95 -3.57
C LEU A 97 1.35 -9.46 -4.49
N PRO A 98 1.44 -9.85 -5.78
CA PRO A 98 2.51 -9.35 -6.65
C PRO A 98 2.48 -7.83 -6.82
N LEU A 99 1.28 -7.25 -6.94
CA LEU A 99 1.13 -5.80 -7.10
C LEU A 99 1.35 -5.05 -5.78
N ALA A 100 0.84 -5.59 -4.67
CA ALA A 100 1.08 -5.02 -3.34
C ALA A 100 2.59 -4.96 -3.03
N ARG A 101 3.35 -5.99 -3.41
CA ARG A 101 4.81 -6.01 -3.28
C ARG A 101 5.45 -4.88 -4.09
N LYS A 102 5.07 -4.74 -5.36
CA LYS A 102 5.55 -3.66 -6.24
C LYS A 102 5.27 -2.27 -5.65
N ILE A 103 4.07 -2.05 -5.11
CA ILE A 103 3.74 -0.80 -4.42
C ILE A 103 4.68 -0.54 -3.23
N GLU A 104 4.98 -1.55 -2.41
CA GLU A 104 5.94 -1.35 -1.31
C GLU A 104 7.39 -1.20 -1.79
N GLU A 105 7.74 -1.71 -2.97
CA GLU A 105 9.05 -1.50 -3.61
C GLU A 105 9.24 -0.08 -4.14
N LEU A 106 8.16 0.72 -4.25
CA LEU A 106 8.27 2.15 -4.56
C LEU A 106 8.89 2.96 -3.42
N ALA A 107 8.88 2.46 -2.18
CA ALA A 107 9.53 3.14 -1.08
C ALA A 107 11.03 3.33 -1.38
N PRO A 108 11.61 4.50 -1.08
CA PRO A 108 13.04 4.71 -1.26
C PRO A 108 13.85 3.62 -0.53
N SER A 109 14.69 2.90 -1.27
CA SER A 109 15.74 2.06 -0.71
C SER A 109 17.03 2.86 -0.59
N ALA A 110 17.95 2.39 0.26
CA ALA A 110 19.32 2.93 0.28
C ALA A 110 19.98 2.85 -1.11
N ASP A 111 19.62 1.83 -1.89
CA ASP A 111 20.06 1.65 -3.27
C ASP A 111 19.06 2.33 -4.22
N MET A 112 19.41 3.50 -4.75
CA MET A 112 18.58 4.33 -5.65
C MET A 112 18.60 3.81 -7.11
N GLU A 113 18.43 2.50 -7.30
CA GLU A 113 18.57 1.84 -8.61
C GLU A 113 17.24 1.31 -9.18
N ARG A 114 16.12 1.76 -8.62
CA ARG A 114 14.77 1.29 -8.99
C ARG A 114 13.78 2.44 -9.11
N PRO A 115 12.68 2.26 -9.85
CA PRO A 115 11.61 3.25 -9.94
C PRO A 115 11.15 3.73 -8.57
N ASN A 116 11.21 5.05 -8.37
CA ASN A 116 10.94 5.70 -7.10
C ASN A 116 10.03 6.91 -7.35
N PRO A 117 8.91 7.09 -6.63
CA PRO A 117 8.00 8.21 -6.83
C PRO A 117 8.49 9.52 -6.17
N GLU A 118 9.54 9.48 -5.35
CA GLU A 118 10.04 10.60 -4.54
C GLU A 118 11.37 11.18 -5.06
N TYR A 119 12.32 10.34 -5.45
CA TYR A 119 13.68 10.74 -5.82
C TYR A 119 14.05 10.26 -7.22
N PRO A 120 14.87 11.03 -7.97
CA PRO A 120 15.52 10.52 -9.18
C PRO A 120 16.36 9.26 -8.90
N TRP A 121 16.51 8.40 -9.91
CA TRP A 121 17.28 7.16 -9.83
C TRP A 121 18.07 6.91 -11.11
N ILE A 122 19.08 6.04 -11.04
CA ILE A 122 19.84 5.62 -12.22
C ILE A 122 19.15 4.37 -12.80
N ASP A 123 18.77 4.41 -14.08
CA ASP A 123 18.38 3.21 -14.82
C ASP A 123 19.62 2.46 -15.29
N TYR A 124 19.89 1.30 -14.69
CA TYR A 124 21.08 0.50 -15.03
C TYR A 124 21.11 0.03 -16.49
N LYS A 125 19.96 -0.06 -17.16
CA LYS A 125 19.88 -0.54 -18.55
C LYS A 125 20.40 0.51 -19.53
N THR A 126 20.12 1.78 -19.25
CA THR A 126 20.45 2.91 -20.12
C THR A 126 21.58 3.77 -19.55
N ASN A 127 21.93 3.58 -18.28
CA ASN A 127 22.82 4.40 -17.48
C ASN A 127 22.40 5.90 -17.43
N GLN A 128 21.09 6.15 -17.51
CA GLN A 128 20.51 7.49 -17.47
C GLN A 128 19.91 7.79 -16.09
N ILE A 129 19.93 9.08 -15.72
CA ILE A 129 19.18 9.56 -14.56
C ILE A 129 17.73 9.76 -14.99
N LEU A 130 16.82 9.02 -14.37
CA LEU A 130 15.39 9.19 -14.55
C LEU A 130 14.81 9.99 -13.38
N THR A 131 13.83 10.82 -13.67
CA THR A 131 13.07 11.55 -12.64
C THR A 131 11.68 10.95 -12.48
N PRO A 132 11.07 11.02 -11.29
CA PRO A 132 9.72 10.51 -11.09
C PRO A 132 8.66 11.25 -11.91
N ILE A 133 8.89 12.53 -12.24
CA ILE A 133 7.94 13.33 -13.00
C ILE A 133 7.90 12.95 -14.48
N ASP A 134 9.02 12.45 -15.02
CA ASP A 134 9.15 12.07 -16.42
C ASP A 134 8.95 10.56 -16.66
N PHE A 135 8.71 9.78 -15.60
CA PHE A 135 8.55 8.32 -15.69
C PHE A 135 7.08 7.91 -15.63
N ASP A 136 6.61 7.13 -16.60
CA ASP A 136 5.19 6.79 -16.77
C ASP A 136 4.65 5.71 -15.82
N PHE A 137 5.51 5.06 -15.02
CA PHE A 137 5.10 4.00 -14.07
C PHE A 137 4.12 2.97 -14.71
N PRO A 138 4.48 2.33 -15.84
CA PRO A 138 3.52 1.61 -16.69
C PRO A 138 2.76 0.49 -15.97
N GLU A 139 3.39 -0.12 -14.96
CA GLU A 139 2.81 -1.20 -14.16
C GLU A 139 1.65 -0.73 -13.25
N TYR A 140 1.61 0.57 -12.98
CA TYR A 140 0.71 1.21 -12.02
C TYR A 140 -0.34 2.11 -12.68
N SER A 141 -0.47 2.01 -14.01
CA SER A 141 -1.50 2.72 -14.76
C SER A 141 -2.87 2.59 -14.09
N LEU A 142 -3.60 3.70 -14.01
CA LEU A 142 -4.94 3.74 -13.41
C LEU A 142 -5.95 2.84 -14.14
N HIS A 143 -5.68 2.48 -15.39
CA HIS A 143 -6.49 1.54 -16.16
C HIS A 143 -6.14 0.06 -15.90
N ASN A 144 -5.15 -0.22 -15.04
CA ASN A 144 -4.80 -1.59 -14.67
C ASN A 144 -5.90 -2.16 -13.73
N PRO A 145 -6.66 -3.19 -14.13
CA PRO A 145 -7.74 -3.74 -13.31
C PRO A 145 -7.25 -4.28 -11.96
N LYS A 146 -5.97 -4.65 -11.84
CA LYS A 146 -5.39 -5.06 -10.55
C LYS A 146 -5.17 -3.87 -9.61
N MET A 147 -4.81 -2.70 -10.13
CA MET A 147 -4.70 -1.47 -9.33
C MET A 147 -6.06 -1.04 -8.80
N GLU A 148 -7.12 -1.11 -9.63
CA GLU A 148 -8.49 -0.83 -9.17
C GLU A 148 -8.92 -1.77 -8.06
N LYS A 149 -8.67 -3.09 -8.21
CA LYS A 149 -8.97 -4.09 -7.18
C LYS A 149 -8.19 -3.84 -5.89
N LEU A 150 -6.90 -3.51 -5.99
CA LEU A 150 -6.07 -3.22 -4.82
C LEU A 150 -6.54 -1.95 -4.11
N ASN A 151 -6.82 -0.88 -4.85
CA ASN A 151 -7.37 0.36 -4.30
C ASN A 151 -8.72 0.11 -3.61
N LYS A 152 -9.61 -0.67 -4.23
CA LYS A 152 -10.88 -1.06 -3.62
C LYS A 152 -10.65 -1.80 -2.30
N LEU A 153 -9.75 -2.79 -2.27
CA LEU A 153 -9.40 -3.50 -1.04
C LEU A 153 -8.92 -2.53 0.04
N VAL A 154 -7.99 -1.63 -0.28
CA VAL A 154 -7.47 -0.63 0.67
C VAL A 154 -8.60 0.25 1.22
N LYS A 155 -9.50 0.73 0.35
CA LYS A 155 -10.69 1.49 0.73
C LYS A 155 -11.58 0.71 1.69
N ASP A 156 -11.90 -0.53 1.37
CA ASP A 156 -12.76 -1.39 2.18
C ASP A 156 -12.10 -1.69 3.53
N LEU A 157 -10.79 -1.90 3.56
CA LEU A 157 -10.02 -2.11 4.80
C LEU A 157 -10.15 -0.91 5.76
N PHE A 158 -10.19 0.33 5.25
CA PHE A 158 -10.46 1.50 6.09
C PHE A 158 -11.88 1.53 6.65
N GLN A 159 -12.87 0.91 6.00
CA GLN A 159 -14.26 0.87 6.49
C GLN A 159 -14.47 -0.18 7.58
N ILE A 160 -13.68 -1.25 7.54
CA ILE A 160 -13.81 -2.37 8.50
C ILE A 160 -12.83 -2.26 9.67
N SER A 161 -11.91 -1.30 9.59
CA SER A 161 -10.93 -1.02 10.62
C SER A 161 -11.46 0.08 11.49
N LEU A 162 -12.22 -0.32 12.50
CA LEU A 162 -12.45 0.29 13.82
C LEU A 162 -13.37 -0.69 14.57
#